data_AF-A0A2G9YMQ0-F1
#
_entry.id   AF-A0A2G9YMQ0-F1
#
_cell.length_a   1.000
_cell.length_b   1.000
_cell.length_c   1.000
_cell.angle_alpha   90.00
_cell.angle_beta   90.00
_cell.angle_gamma   90.00
#
_symmetry.space_group_name_H-M   'P 1'
#
loop_
_entity.id
_entity.type
_entity.pdbx_description
1 polymer ?
#
loop_
_entity_poly.entity_id
_entity_poly.type
_entity_poly.pdbx_seq_one_letter_code
_entity_poly.pdbx_strand_id
1 'polypeptide(L)'
;MGVVHKLKPEVLNFIIENKENNPALSCRDLTYLILEKLQVKVSKSSINAILKKNNLSMPIGRRRKLKKKKFSLPVLPVIEEVKAIMLVAEPANPLQEQKVDAPLPGAVGEEEKRIKEAEEWAVKLNADAEKLAEEKAAQEARLSIEKEKEARLAEEGLKATQQGPITASALPQDRVCPGAILLKALDCLIGGSKEINAAICKEMGSPPEDFLHLTEALIFRPLFAKDNLSALGDLIGTQYSQEKLDNYYAQAQQVKSIKIDTTKIISCVFTEAKGVKVHFTDGSIVRLDGQLHSSWSTPYIPYDFSSAVYDLKNNLNKYFFQGRPLVLFSAPGYDILSKDFFNLLLNIGSKNNYPDTLTLFGNKLEEIDTISLNPKNKYCLIFGFWPWQFTASRKVKKIGSFDLKHIEEIGKDLYLGEIEIDLLQTSSNQSITLKGCAVKTDLKEKIRLVILNSAEQPISLDKLAGIYLSRWPNFEEAFQDFSRKIELFTYAGSAQKFFSKDSLGIDMAGPGLELEEIFANYIKMLDAYLRWHFLPAGYTEKDFPTINERFYSLKAKLKQEKTYILVSFQPLSGYAFLKDLEYACRRINEREIVPSDGKRLWFSV
;
A
#
# COMPACT_ATOMS: atom_id res chain seq x y z
N MET A 1 51.91 10.64 -1.39
CA MET A 1 53.04 10.13 -2.18
C MET A 1 53.28 8.70 -1.75
N GLY A 2 52.91 7.73 -2.58
CA GLY A 2 52.92 6.31 -2.22
C GLY A 2 54.25 5.66 -2.57
N VAL A 3 54.82 4.91 -1.62
CA VAL A 3 56.00 4.07 -1.80
C VAL A 3 55.71 3.07 -2.94
N VAL A 4 56.37 3.26 -4.08
CA VAL A 4 56.32 2.31 -5.19
C VAL A 4 57.17 1.12 -4.77
N HIS A 5 56.56 0.13 -4.14
CA HIS A 5 57.22 -1.17 -4.02
C HIS A 5 57.52 -1.66 -5.44
N LYS A 6 58.82 -1.75 -5.77
CA LYS A 6 59.29 -2.26 -7.06
C LYS A 6 58.78 -3.69 -7.19
N LEU A 7 57.80 -3.89 -8.07
CA LEU A 7 57.32 -5.23 -8.43
C LEU A 7 58.48 -6.02 -9.03
N LYS A 8 58.56 -7.31 -8.70
CA LYS A 8 59.58 -8.20 -9.28
C LYS A 8 59.41 -8.24 -10.82
N PRO A 9 60.51 -8.33 -11.59
CA PRO A 9 60.46 -8.40 -13.05
C PRO A 9 59.56 -9.53 -13.58
N GLU A 10 59.51 -10.66 -12.88
CA GLU A 10 58.65 -11.80 -13.21
C GLU A 10 57.16 -11.43 -13.26
N VAL A 11 56.68 -10.65 -12.28
CA VAL A 11 55.28 -10.21 -12.23
C VAL A 11 54.99 -9.20 -13.34
N LEU A 12 55.97 -8.34 -13.68
CA LEU A 12 55.85 -7.38 -14.78
C LEU A 12 55.71 -8.08 -16.13
N ASN A 13 56.60 -9.04 -16.41
CA ASN A 13 56.58 -9.81 -17.66
C ASN A 13 55.29 -10.63 -17.78
N PHE A 14 54.86 -11.26 -16.68
CA PHE A 14 53.60 -12.02 -16.65
C PHE A 14 52.37 -11.15 -16.97
N ILE A 15 52.29 -9.92 -16.45
CA ILE A 15 51.20 -8.99 -16.75
C ILE A 15 51.17 -8.61 -18.24
N ILE A 16 52.35 -8.31 -18.80
CA ILE A 16 52.50 -7.85 -20.19
C ILE A 16 52.12 -8.99 -21.14
N GLU A 17 52.71 -10.17 -20.97
CA GLU A 17 52.50 -11.34 -21.82
C GLU A 17 51.03 -11.80 -21.82
N ASN A 18 50.39 -11.89 -20.64
CA ASN A 18 48.97 -12.28 -20.57
C ASN A 18 48.05 -11.25 -21.20
N LYS A 19 48.40 -9.96 -21.14
CA LYS A 19 47.59 -8.89 -21.73
C LYS A 19 47.76 -8.81 -23.25
N GLU A 20 48.95 -9.09 -23.76
CA GLU A 20 49.23 -9.20 -25.19
C GLU A 20 48.53 -10.42 -25.80
N ASN A 21 48.61 -11.57 -25.13
CA ASN A 21 47.97 -12.81 -25.58
C ASN A 21 46.44 -12.77 -25.46
N ASN A 22 45.90 -12.02 -24.49
CA ASN A 22 44.45 -11.87 -24.32
C ASN A 22 44.05 -10.42 -23.97
N PRO A 23 43.82 -9.57 -25.00
CA PRO A 23 43.43 -8.18 -24.80
C PRO A 23 42.11 -7.98 -24.05
N ALA A 24 41.24 -8.99 -23.97
CA ALA A 24 39.95 -8.90 -23.28
C ALA A 24 40.07 -8.95 -21.75
N LEU A 25 41.19 -9.44 -21.19
CA LEU A 25 41.36 -9.57 -19.74
C LEU A 25 41.25 -8.24 -19.01
N SER A 26 40.39 -8.16 -17.99
CA SER A 26 40.28 -6.97 -17.16
C SER A 26 41.43 -6.90 -16.14
N CYS A 27 41.73 -5.72 -15.59
CA CYS A 27 42.76 -5.60 -14.55
C CYS A 27 42.41 -6.40 -13.28
N ARG A 28 41.12 -6.73 -13.05
CA ARG A 28 40.70 -7.57 -11.92
C ARG A 28 41.05 -9.03 -12.19
N ASP A 29 40.80 -9.52 -13.40
CA ASP A 29 41.12 -10.89 -13.80
C ASP A 29 42.62 -11.14 -13.71
N LEU A 30 43.43 -10.19 -14.19
CA LEU A 30 44.89 -10.23 -14.02
C LEU A 30 45.31 -10.23 -12.54
N THR A 31 44.58 -9.56 -11.65
CA THR A 31 44.89 -9.60 -10.21
C THR A 31 44.69 -11.01 -9.64
N TYR A 32 43.60 -11.70 -10.04
CA TYR A 32 43.33 -13.07 -9.62
C TYR A 32 44.36 -14.05 -10.20
N LEU A 33 44.69 -13.92 -11.49
CA LEU A 33 45.69 -14.79 -12.14
C LEU A 33 47.08 -14.66 -11.52
N ILE A 34 47.51 -13.45 -11.18
CA ILE A 34 48.81 -13.23 -10.50
C ILE A 34 48.78 -13.83 -9.10
N LEU A 35 47.68 -13.66 -8.36
CA LEU A 35 47.53 -14.23 -7.03
C LEU A 35 47.56 -15.77 -7.09
N GLU A 36 46.90 -16.37 -8.07
CA GLU A 36 46.84 -17.83 -8.24
C GLU A 36 48.20 -18.41 -8.65
N LYS A 37 48.83 -17.86 -9.69
CA LYS A 37 50.05 -18.44 -10.30
C LYS A 37 51.33 -18.06 -9.58
N LEU A 38 51.42 -16.81 -9.11
CA LEU A 38 52.64 -16.27 -8.53
C LEU A 38 52.53 -16.10 -7.00
N GLN A 39 51.34 -16.30 -6.42
CA GLN A 39 51.09 -16.12 -4.99
C GLN A 39 51.46 -14.71 -4.48
N VAL A 40 51.38 -13.71 -5.35
CA VAL A 40 51.66 -12.30 -5.04
C VAL A 40 50.39 -11.47 -5.11
N LYS A 41 50.06 -10.76 -4.03
CA LYS A 41 48.91 -9.84 -4.01
C LYS A 41 49.30 -8.49 -4.64
N VAL A 42 48.77 -8.21 -5.82
CA VAL A 42 49.00 -6.95 -6.55
C VAL A 42 47.72 -6.12 -6.57
N SER A 43 47.84 -4.79 -6.42
CA SER A 43 46.66 -3.92 -6.49
C SER A 43 46.24 -3.65 -7.95
N LYS A 44 44.94 -3.46 -8.17
CA LYS A 44 44.38 -3.11 -9.49
C LYS A 44 45.03 -1.85 -10.09
N SER A 45 45.34 -0.84 -9.27
CA SER A 45 45.96 0.41 -9.72
C SER A 45 47.39 0.20 -10.19
N SER A 46 48.15 -0.69 -9.53
CA SER A 46 49.51 -1.07 -9.95
C SER A 46 49.50 -1.71 -11.34
N ILE A 47 48.60 -2.68 -11.58
CA ILE A 47 48.46 -3.32 -12.89
C ILE A 47 48.10 -2.29 -13.96
N ASN A 48 47.14 -1.40 -13.68
CA ASN A 48 46.75 -0.35 -14.62
C ASN A 48 47.89 0.61 -14.95
N ALA A 49 48.75 0.94 -13.99
CA ALA A 49 49.93 1.78 -14.23
C ALA A 49 50.94 1.09 -15.16
N ILE A 50 51.16 -0.22 -14.99
CA ILE A 50 52.03 -1.03 -15.86
C ILE A 50 51.48 -1.09 -17.28
N LEU A 51 50.17 -1.37 -17.44
CA LEU A 51 49.54 -1.45 -18.76
C LEU A 51 49.59 -0.10 -19.50
N LYS A 52 49.39 1.01 -18.79
CA LYS A 52 49.54 2.35 -19.36
C LYS A 52 50.97 2.65 -19.78
N LYS A 53 51.95 2.30 -18.95
CA LYS A 53 53.38 2.53 -19.25
C LYS A 53 53.84 1.78 -20.51
N ASN A 54 53.26 0.62 -20.79
CA ASN A 54 53.57 -0.21 -21.96
C ASN A 54 52.57 -0.03 -23.12
N ASN A 55 51.70 0.98 -23.11
CA ASN A 55 50.70 1.23 -24.15
C ASN A 55 49.70 0.08 -24.42
N LEU A 56 49.51 -0.84 -23.46
CA LEU A 56 48.56 -1.97 -23.53
C LEU A 56 47.20 -1.63 -22.90
N SER A 57 47.01 -0.39 -22.45
CA SER A 57 45.73 0.07 -21.93
C SER A 57 44.79 0.35 -23.11
N MET A 58 43.76 -0.47 -23.29
CA MET A 58 42.69 -0.15 -24.24
C MET A 58 42.11 1.23 -23.91
N PRO A 59 41.78 2.04 -24.93
CA PRO A 59 41.17 3.35 -24.70
C PRO A 59 39.81 3.16 -24.02
N ILE A 60 39.80 3.26 -22.68
CA ILE A 60 38.56 3.35 -21.90
C ILE A 60 38.04 4.77 -22.07
N GLY A 61 37.55 5.06 -23.28
CA GLY A 61 36.66 6.17 -23.48
C GLY A 61 35.39 5.86 -22.71
N ARG A 62 35.21 6.46 -21.52
CA ARG A 62 33.84 6.71 -21.04
C ARG A 62 33.16 7.44 -22.19
N ARG A 63 32.20 6.81 -22.87
CA ARG A 63 31.24 7.56 -23.70
C ARG A 63 30.85 8.76 -22.87
N ARG A 64 31.12 9.96 -23.38
CA ARG A 64 30.88 11.22 -22.69
C ARG A 64 29.43 11.16 -22.23
N LYS A 65 29.19 10.93 -20.93
CA LYS A 65 27.83 11.01 -20.40
C LYS A 65 27.44 12.46 -20.66
N LEU A 66 26.49 12.68 -21.57
CA LEU A 66 25.84 13.98 -21.73
C LEU A 66 25.54 14.45 -20.30
N LYS A 67 26.05 15.63 -19.93
CA LYS A 67 25.77 16.22 -18.63
C LYS A 67 24.25 16.16 -18.48
N LYS A 68 23.74 15.31 -17.59
CA LYS A 68 22.31 15.35 -17.23
C LYS A 68 22.10 16.79 -16.77
N LYS A 69 21.33 17.57 -17.53
CA LYS A 69 20.84 18.88 -17.08
C LYS A 69 20.28 18.61 -15.68
N LYS A 70 20.68 19.43 -14.70
CA LYS A 70 19.98 19.44 -13.40
C LYS A 70 18.49 19.48 -13.74
N PHE A 71 17.74 18.50 -13.25
CA PHE A 71 16.32 18.34 -13.56
C PHE A 71 15.59 19.55 -12.97
N SER A 72 15.43 20.61 -13.78
CA SER A 72 14.50 21.69 -13.47
C SER A 72 13.12 21.17 -13.81
N LEU A 73 12.26 21.08 -12.79
CA LEU A 73 10.87 20.63 -12.95
C LEU A 73 10.21 21.38 -14.12
N PRO A 74 9.73 20.68 -15.16
CA PRO A 74 9.01 21.34 -16.25
C PRO A 74 7.76 22.01 -15.67
N VAL A 75 7.63 23.31 -15.94
CA VAL A 75 6.47 24.09 -15.56
C VAL A 75 5.33 23.66 -16.48
N LEU A 76 4.22 23.17 -15.91
CA LEU A 76 3.00 23.00 -16.71
C LEU A 76 2.65 24.35 -17.34
N PRO A 77 2.29 24.39 -18.64
CA PRO A 77 1.81 25.61 -19.25
C PRO A 77 0.59 26.09 -18.45
N VAL A 78 0.65 27.33 -17.98
CA VAL A 78 -0.52 28.03 -17.46
C VAL A 78 -1.45 28.17 -18.66
N ILE A 79 -2.57 27.46 -18.64
CA ILE A 79 -3.64 27.71 -19.62
C ILE A 79 -4.17 29.08 -19.24
N GLU A 80 -3.82 30.10 -20.04
CA GLU A 80 -4.40 31.44 -19.88
C GLU A 80 -5.93 31.31 -19.96
N GLU A 81 -6.62 31.95 -19.01
CA GLU A 81 -8.08 32.01 -19.00
C GLU A 81 -8.55 32.50 -20.36
N VAL A 82 -9.35 31.67 -21.03
CA VAL A 82 -10.00 32.04 -22.29
C VAL A 82 -10.94 33.20 -21.97
N LYS A 83 -10.49 34.43 -22.27
CA LYS A 83 -11.34 35.61 -22.29
C LYS A 83 -12.55 35.29 -23.14
N ALA A 84 -13.73 35.36 -22.53
CA ALA A 84 -15.01 35.22 -23.20
C ALA A 84 -15.05 36.17 -24.40
N ILE A 85 -14.95 35.62 -25.60
CA ILE A 85 -15.24 36.33 -26.83
C ILE A 85 -16.76 36.49 -26.86
N MET A 86 -17.22 37.72 -26.59
CA MET A 86 -18.60 38.12 -26.89
C MET A 86 -18.81 37.97 -28.40
N LEU A 87 -19.58 36.95 -28.78
CA LEU A 87 -20.15 36.82 -30.11
C LEU A 87 -21.21 37.91 -30.29
N VAL A 88 -20.86 38.90 -31.10
CA VAL A 88 -21.81 39.86 -31.69
C VAL A 88 -22.64 39.10 -32.72
N ALA A 89 -23.95 39.14 -32.56
CA ALA A 89 -24.91 38.60 -33.50
C ALA A 89 -24.94 39.46 -34.77
N GLU A 90 -24.67 38.84 -35.93
CA GLU A 90 -25.07 39.38 -37.24
C GLU A 90 -26.44 38.82 -37.65
N PRO A 91 -27.32 39.64 -38.26
CA PRO A 91 -28.68 39.24 -38.58
C PRO A 91 -28.77 38.47 -39.91
N ALA A 92 -29.82 37.64 -39.91
CA ALA A 92 -30.39 36.83 -40.99
C ALA A 92 -30.25 37.36 -42.43
N ASN A 93 -29.92 36.44 -43.34
CA ASN A 93 -30.17 36.56 -44.77
C ASN A 93 -31.26 35.53 -45.16
N PRO A 94 -32.23 35.86 -46.04
CA PRO A 94 -33.38 35.01 -46.30
C PRO A 94 -33.10 33.91 -47.33
N LEU A 95 -33.71 32.74 -47.08
CA LEU A 95 -33.68 31.54 -47.89
C LEU A 95 -34.38 31.74 -49.24
N GLN A 96 -33.73 31.25 -50.30
CA GLN A 96 -34.31 31.07 -51.63
C GLN A 96 -35.24 29.85 -51.64
N GLU A 97 -36.45 30.06 -52.17
CA GLU A 97 -37.46 29.04 -52.43
C GLU A 97 -37.02 28.10 -53.56
N GLN A 98 -36.88 26.81 -53.27
CA GLN A 98 -36.89 25.75 -54.27
C GLN A 98 -38.31 25.19 -54.40
N LYS A 99 -38.84 25.29 -55.63
CA LYS A 99 -40.06 24.60 -56.08
C LYS A 99 -39.92 23.09 -55.89
N VAL A 100 -40.88 22.50 -55.18
CA VAL A 100 -41.08 21.05 -55.11
C VAL A 100 -42.34 20.71 -55.90
N ASP A 101 -42.18 19.75 -56.81
CA ASP A 101 -43.20 19.21 -57.69
C ASP A 101 -44.29 18.41 -56.96
N ALA A 102 -45.38 18.20 -57.69
CA ALA A 102 -46.69 17.69 -57.29
C ALA A 102 -46.70 16.35 -56.51
N PRO A 103 -47.72 16.12 -55.64
CA PRO A 103 -47.84 14.91 -54.85
C PRO A 103 -48.40 13.73 -55.66
N LEU A 104 -47.73 12.59 -55.55
CA LEU A 104 -48.21 11.28 -56.00
C LEU A 104 -49.33 10.77 -55.07
N PRO A 105 -50.44 10.24 -55.62
CA PRO A 105 -51.53 9.69 -54.83
C PRO A 105 -51.22 8.23 -54.45
N GLY A 106 -50.95 7.97 -53.17
CA GLY A 106 -50.75 6.60 -52.69
C GLY A 106 -50.31 6.39 -51.24
N ALA A 107 -50.26 7.43 -50.40
CA ALA A 107 -49.61 7.36 -49.07
C ALA A 107 -50.57 7.53 -47.87
N VAL A 108 -51.86 7.22 -48.01
CA VAL A 108 -52.83 7.34 -46.89
C VAL A 108 -52.90 6.05 -46.05
N GLY A 109 -52.61 4.89 -46.63
CA GLY A 109 -52.71 3.60 -45.94
C GLY A 109 -51.51 3.22 -45.06
N GLU A 110 -50.30 3.70 -45.37
CA GLU A 110 -49.09 3.39 -44.59
C GLU A 110 -48.97 4.27 -43.33
N GLU A 111 -49.45 5.51 -43.38
CA GLU A 111 -49.41 6.43 -42.23
C GLU A 111 -50.32 5.96 -41.09
N GLU A 112 -51.54 5.50 -41.40
CA GLU A 112 -52.46 4.92 -40.40
C GLU A 112 -51.90 3.67 -39.72
N LYS A 113 -51.13 2.86 -40.46
CA LYS A 113 -50.49 1.67 -39.89
C LYS A 113 -49.37 2.03 -38.92
N ARG A 114 -48.56 3.05 -39.25
CA ARG A 114 -47.49 3.55 -38.36
C ARG A 114 -48.04 4.21 -37.10
N ILE A 115 -49.17 4.91 -37.20
CA ILE A 115 -49.85 5.50 -36.05
C ILE A 115 -50.35 4.41 -35.09
N LYS A 116 -50.99 3.34 -35.61
CA LYS A 116 -51.41 2.20 -34.77
C LYS A 116 -50.26 1.47 -34.10
N GLU A 117 -49.17 1.21 -34.81
CA GLU A 117 -47.98 0.56 -34.24
C GLU A 117 -47.31 1.43 -33.16
N ALA A 118 -47.32 2.76 -33.32
CA ALA A 118 -46.80 3.69 -32.32
C ALA A 118 -47.70 3.76 -31.06
N GLU A 119 -49.02 3.71 -31.22
CA GLU A 119 -49.97 3.66 -30.10
C GLU A 119 -49.83 2.35 -29.31
N GLU A 120 -49.71 1.20 -29.97
CA GLU A 120 -49.48 -0.09 -29.30
C GLU A 120 -48.14 -0.12 -28.54
N TRP A 121 -47.10 0.48 -29.10
CA TRP A 121 -45.80 0.58 -28.44
C TRP A 121 -45.85 1.49 -27.21
N ALA A 122 -46.57 2.62 -27.28
CA ALA A 122 -46.76 3.54 -26.16
C ALA A 122 -47.55 2.89 -25.00
N VAL A 123 -48.58 2.09 -25.31
CA VAL A 123 -49.34 1.33 -24.30
C VAL A 123 -48.44 0.31 -23.61
N LYS A 124 -47.59 -0.40 -24.37
CA LYS A 124 -46.65 -1.37 -23.80
C LYS A 124 -45.59 -0.72 -22.91
N LEU A 125 -45.06 0.44 -23.32
CA LEU A 125 -44.08 1.19 -22.54
C LEU A 125 -44.65 1.66 -21.18
N ASN A 126 -45.91 2.10 -21.17
CA ASN A 126 -46.59 2.51 -19.93
C ASN A 126 -46.84 1.33 -19.00
N ALA A 127 -47.25 0.17 -19.52
CA ALA A 127 -47.43 -1.05 -18.72
C ALA A 127 -46.11 -1.56 -18.11
N ASP A 128 -45.02 -1.51 -18.87
CA ASP A 128 -43.69 -1.89 -18.37
C ASP A 128 -43.18 -0.89 -17.31
N ALA A 129 -43.47 0.40 -17.45
CA ALA A 129 -43.13 1.42 -16.47
C ALA A 129 -43.89 1.25 -15.14
N GLU A 130 -45.18 0.91 -15.22
CA GLU A 130 -46.02 0.64 -14.04
C GLU A 130 -45.54 -0.61 -13.28
N LYS A 131 -45.22 -1.68 -14.01
CA LYS A 131 -44.63 -2.90 -13.43
C LYS A 131 -43.28 -2.64 -12.75
N LEU A 132 -42.43 -1.81 -13.37
CA LEU A 132 -41.14 -1.43 -12.79
C LEU A 132 -41.31 -0.59 -11.51
N ALA A 133 -42.33 0.26 -11.45
CA ALA A 133 -42.65 1.05 -10.26
C ALA A 133 -43.14 0.15 -9.11
N GLU A 134 -43.98 -0.84 -9.39
CA GLU A 134 -44.44 -1.83 -8.40
C GLU A 134 -43.28 -2.68 -7.86
N GLU A 135 -42.38 -3.16 -8.73
CA GLU A 135 -41.21 -3.94 -8.31
C GLU A 135 -40.28 -3.11 -7.41
N LYS A 136 -40.08 -1.82 -7.72
CA LYS A 136 -39.28 -0.91 -6.91
C LYS A 136 -39.91 -0.64 -5.55
N ALA A 137 -41.23 -0.42 -5.49
CA ALA A 137 -41.95 -0.24 -4.24
C ALA A 137 -41.89 -1.50 -3.36
N ALA A 138 -42.03 -2.69 -3.95
CA ALA A 138 -41.87 -3.96 -3.24
C ALA A 138 -40.45 -4.17 -2.71
N GLN A 139 -39.43 -3.75 -3.46
CA GLN A 139 -38.04 -3.84 -3.03
C GLN A 139 -37.73 -2.89 -1.86
N GLU A 140 -38.23 -1.66 -1.90
CA GLU A 140 -38.09 -0.69 -0.81
C GLU A 140 -38.78 -1.17 0.47
N ALA A 141 -39.98 -1.78 0.36
CA ALA A 141 -40.68 -2.38 1.49
C ALA A 141 -39.89 -3.53 2.14
N ARG A 142 -39.28 -4.42 1.34
CA ARG A 142 -38.42 -5.51 1.85
C ARG A 142 -37.21 -4.96 2.61
N LEU A 143 -36.58 -3.92 2.08
CA LEU A 143 -35.41 -3.27 2.67
C LEU A 143 -35.74 -2.56 3.99
N SER A 144 -36.96 -2.02 4.11
CA SER A 144 -37.45 -1.44 5.36
C SER A 144 -37.66 -2.50 6.45
N ILE A 145 -38.25 -3.65 6.10
CA ILE A 145 -38.46 -4.78 7.04
C ILE A 145 -37.13 -5.36 7.51
N GLU A 146 -36.15 -5.48 6.62
CA GLU A 146 -34.82 -6.00 6.95
C GLU A 146 -34.07 -5.07 7.90
N LYS A 147 -34.12 -3.75 7.68
CA LYS A 147 -33.54 -2.76 8.59
C LYS A 147 -34.19 -2.78 9.97
N GLU A 148 -35.51 -2.96 10.05
CA GLU A 148 -36.22 -3.06 11.33
C GLU A 148 -35.84 -4.35 12.09
N LYS A 149 -35.66 -5.46 11.36
CA LYS A 149 -35.17 -6.72 11.92
C LYS A 149 -33.73 -6.62 12.45
N GLU A 150 -32.85 -5.95 11.70
CA GLU A 150 -31.48 -5.66 12.16
C GLU A 150 -31.46 -4.76 13.39
N ALA A 151 -32.31 -3.72 13.43
CA ALA A 151 -32.44 -2.84 14.58
C ALA A 151 -32.91 -3.60 15.83
N ARG A 152 -33.88 -4.51 15.70
CA ARG A 152 -34.34 -5.37 16.80
C ARG A 152 -33.25 -6.33 17.29
N LEU A 153 -32.52 -6.97 16.39
CA LEU A 153 -31.40 -7.86 16.76
C LEU A 153 -30.27 -7.08 17.47
N ALA A 154 -29.99 -5.85 17.05
CA ALA A 154 -29.03 -4.98 17.73
C ALA A 154 -29.50 -4.58 19.13
N GLU A 155 -30.80 -4.30 19.31
CA GLU A 155 -31.38 -3.95 20.60
C GLU A 155 -31.45 -5.15 21.56
N GLU A 156 -31.72 -6.35 21.05
CA GLU A 156 -31.68 -7.61 21.81
C GLU A 156 -30.25 -7.99 22.21
N GLY A 157 -29.26 -7.76 21.33
CA GLY A 157 -27.84 -7.93 21.63
C GLY A 157 -27.35 -7.01 22.76
N LEU A 158 -27.88 -5.78 22.84
CA LEU A 158 -27.55 -4.82 23.90
C LEU A 158 -28.17 -5.17 25.27
N LYS A 159 -29.32 -5.87 25.29
CA LYS A 159 -29.99 -6.28 26.54
C LYS A 159 -29.40 -7.55 27.15
N ALA A 160 -28.72 -8.38 26.35
CA ALA A 160 -28.08 -9.62 26.83
C ALA A 160 -26.78 -9.40 27.63
N THR A 161 -26.21 -8.17 27.66
CA THR A 161 -24.90 -7.89 28.28
C THR A 161 -24.97 -7.38 29.73
N GLN A 162 -26.13 -7.38 30.39
CA GLN A 162 -26.32 -6.71 31.70
C GLN A 162 -26.37 -7.61 32.95
N GLN A 163 -25.97 -8.89 32.90
CA GLN A 163 -25.80 -9.71 34.11
C GLN A 163 -24.42 -10.35 34.14
N GLY A 164 -23.54 -9.82 34.99
CA GLY A 164 -22.09 -9.92 34.81
C GLY A 164 -21.37 -11.04 35.56
N PRO A 165 -20.11 -11.29 35.13
CA PRO A 165 -18.97 -11.56 35.99
C PRO A 165 -18.02 -10.34 36.02
N ILE A 166 -17.13 -10.31 37.02
CA ILE A 166 -16.09 -9.31 37.32
C ILE A 166 -15.62 -8.56 36.05
N THR A 167 -16.17 -7.37 35.84
CA THR A 167 -16.03 -6.58 34.61
C THR A 167 -14.65 -5.94 34.54
N ALA A 168 -13.96 -6.17 33.43
CA ALA A 168 -12.83 -5.35 33.02
C ALA A 168 -13.23 -3.87 33.10
N SER A 169 -12.56 -3.08 33.95
CA SER A 169 -12.83 -1.65 34.05
C SER A 169 -12.40 -0.97 32.76
N ALA A 170 -13.35 -0.37 32.03
CA ALA A 170 -13.04 0.39 30.84
C ALA A 170 -12.03 1.49 31.17
N LEU A 171 -10.89 1.52 30.47
CA LEU A 171 -9.86 2.52 30.71
C LEU A 171 -10.34 3.92 30.29
N PRO A 172 -9.77 4.99 30.88
CA PRO A 172 -10.05 6.36 30.47
C PRO A 172 -9.82 6.57 28.97
N GLN A 173 -10.63 7.45 28.35
CA GLN A 173 -10.48 7.81 26.92
C GLN A 173 -9.12 8.44 26.61
N ASP A 174 -8.55 9.16 27.57
CA ASP A 174 -7.21 9.73 27.54
C ASP A 174 -6.30 8.94 28.47
N ARG A 175 -5.30 8.25 27.92
CA ARG A 175 -4.31 7.51 28.73
C ARG A 175 -2.91 7.64 28.17
N VAL A 176 -1.90 7.33 28.98
CA VAL A 176 -0.50 7.32 28.56
C VAL A 176 -0.03 5.88 28.54
N CYS A 177 0.61 5.45 27.46
CA CYS A 177 1.18 4.12 27.32
C CYS A 177 2.64 4.23 26.85
N PRO A 178 3.41 3.13 26.91
CA PRO A 178 4.76 3.09 26.36
C PRO A 178 4.75 3.05 24.83
N GLY A 179 5.86 3.45 24.22
CA GLY A 179 6.10 3.42 22.78
C GLY A 179 6.11 2.00 22.19
N ALA A 180 6.08 0.96 23.04
CA ALA A 180 5.76 -0.40 22.67
C ALA A 180 4.40 -0.55 21.95
N ILE A 181 3.55 0.48 21.97
CA ILE A 181 2.37 0.58 21.10
C ILE A 181 2.69 0.41 19.60
N LEU A 182 3.93 0.70 19.17
CA LEU A 182 4.42 0.35 17.84
C LEU A 182 4.39 -1.16 17.58
N LEU A 183 4.88 -1.96 18.54
CA LEU A 183 4.89 -3.42 18.44
C LEU A 183 3.46 -3.99 18.48
N LYS A 184 2.57 -3.41 19.30
CA LYS A 184 1.16 -3.79 19.31
C LYS A 184 0.47 -3.50 17.98
N ALA A 185 0.75 -2.34 17.37
CA ALA A 185 0.21 -2.03 16.05
C ALA A 185 0.69 -3.02 14.99
N LEU A 186 1.97 -3.42 15.04
CA LEU A 186 2.49 -4.47 14.16
C LEU A 186 1.86 -5.83 14.42
N ASP A 187 1.64 -6.20 15.67
CA ASP A 187 0.91 -7.42 16.02
C ASP A 187 -0.52 -7.41 15.44
N CYS A 188 -1.23 -6.27 15.52
CA CYS A 188 -2.52 -6.10 14.84
C CYS A 188 -2.42 -6.25 13.32
N LEU A 189 -1.33 -5.76 12.72
CA LEU A 189 -1.06 -5.83 11.29
C LEU A 189 -0.80 -7.27 10.82
N ILE A 190 -0.03 -8.06 11.58
CA ILE A 190 0.33 -9.43 11.19
C ILE A 190 -0.60 -10.51 11.75
N GLY A 191 -1.47 -10.16 12.71
CA GLY A 191 -2.47 -11.04 13.29
C GLY A 191 -1.93 -12.07 14.28
N GLY A 192 -0.71 -11.91 14.79
CA GLY A 192 -0.06 -12.95 15.59
C GLY A 192 -0.78 -13.26 16.89
N SER A 193 -1.11 -12.26 17.71
CA SER A 193 -1.89 -12.47 18.94
C SER A 193 -3.25 -13.13 18.69
N LYS A 194 -3.93 -12.79 17.58
CA LYS A 194 -5.22 -13.39 17.21
C LYS A 194 -5.09 -14.88 16.88
N GLU A 195 -4.09 -15.25 16.08
CA GLU A 195 -3.85 -16.65 15.72
C GLU A 195 -3.37 -17.47 16.93
N ILE A 196 -2.48 -16.90 17.76
CA ILE A 196 -2.03 -17.52 19.02
C ILE A 196 -3.21 -17.72 19.96
N ASN A 197 -4.06 -16.70 20.14
CA ASN A 197 -5.25 -16.78 20.96
C ASN A 197 -6.21 -17.87 20.44
N ALA A 198 -6.44 -17.94 19.12
CA ALA A 198 -7.28 -18.97 18.52
C ALA A 198 -6.77 -20.40 18.82
N ALA A 199 -5.45 -20.62 18.79
CA ALA A 199 -4.87 -21.90 19.15
C ALA A 199 -5.01 -22.21 20.65
N ILE A 200 -4.77 -21.23 21.53
CA ILE A 200 -4.97 -21.39 22.97
C ILE A 200 -6.44 -21.72 23.28
N CYS A 201 -7.38 -20.94 22.72
CA CYS A 201 -8.83 -21.17 22.86
C CYS A 201 -9.23 -22.59 22.45
N LYS A 202 -8.74 -23.06 21.29
CA LYS A 202 -9.06 -24.37 20.76
C LYS A 202 -8.70 -25.50 21.73
N GLU A 203 -7.54 -25.40 22.37
CA GLU A 203 -7.07 -26.44 23.29
C GLU A 203 -7.66 -26.30 24.70
N MET A 204 -8.03 -25.09 25.11
CA MET A 204 -8.66 -24.82 26.42
C MET A 204 -10.19 -25.02 26.41
N GLY A 205 -10.81 -25.18 25.25
CA GLY A 205 -12.24 -25.42 25.10
C GLY A 205 -13.09 -24.14 25.08
N SER A 206 -13.53 -23.67 26.25
CA SER A 206 -14.49 -22.56 26.38
C SER A 206 -13.78 -21.22 26.59
N PRO A 207 -13.79 -20.29 25.62
CA PRO A 207 -13.14 -18.99 25.78
C PRO A 207 -14.01 -18.05 26.62
N PRO A 208 -13.50 -17.47 27.73
CA PRO A 208 -14.10 -16.27 28.28
C PRO A 208 -14.03 -15.11 27.29
N GLU A 209 -14.93 -14.14 27.47
CA GLU A 209 -15.16 -13.01 26.56
C GLU A 209 -13.90 -12.16 26.30
N ASP A 210 -12.89 -12.23 27.18
CA ASP A 210 -11.67 -11.39 27.17
C ASP A 210 -10.37 -12.11 26.73
N PHE A 211 -10.46 -13.31 26.15
CA PHE A 211 -9.26 -14.16 25.90
C PHE A 211 -8.17 -13.49 25.06
N LEU A 212 -8.54 -12.68 24.06
CA LEU A 212 -7.57 -11.99 23.22
C LEU A 212 -6.71 -11.03 24.05
N HIS A 213 -7.32 -10.20 24.90
CA HIS A 213 -6.58 -9.24 25.74
C HIS A 213 -5.69 -9.95 26.76
N LEU A 214 -6.12 -11.09 27.31
CA LEU A 214 -5.26 -11.93 28.17
C LEU A 214 -4.07 -12.50 27.41
N THR A 215 -4.28 -13.00 26.18
CA THR A 215 -3.21 -13.48 25.30
C THR A 215 -2.23 -12.36 24.96
N GLU A 216 -2.73 -11.19 24.56
CA GLU A 216 -1.88 -10.02 24.31
C GLU A 216 -1.10 -9.63 25.58
N ALA A 217 -1.72 -9.62 26.75
CA ALA A 217 -1.04 -9.31 28.00
C ALA A 217 0.11 -10.30 28.28
N LEU A 218 -0.08 -11.61 28.05
CA LEU A 218 1.00 -12.60 28.17
C LEU A 218 2.11 -12.38 27.14
N ILE A 219 1.75 -12.09 25.89
CA ILE A 219 2.71 -11.86 24.80
C ILE A 219 3.61 -10.65 25.09
N PHE A 220 3.02 -9.55 25.56
CA PHE A 220 3.72 -8.29 25.78
C PHE A 220 4.33 -8.17 27.19
N ARG A 221 3.99 -9.07 28.12
CA ARG A 221 4.58 -9.13 29.47
C ARG A 221 6.11 -9.04 29.51
N PRO A 222 6.89 -9.70 28.61
CA PRO A 222 8.36 -9.63 28.64
C PRO A 222 8.95 -8.22 28.40
N LEU A 223 8.15 -7.27 27.90
CA LEU A 223 8.59 -5.87 27.74
C LEU A 223 8.61 -5.08 29.04
N PHE A 224 7.96 -5.60 30.09
CA PHE A 224 7.72 -4.87 31.33
C PHE A 224 8.42 -5.57 32.50
N ALA A 225 8.99 -4.77 33.39
CA ALA A 225 9.42 -5.28 34.69
C ALA A 225 8.19 -5.73 35.49
N LYS A 226 8.39 -6.67 36.43
CA LYS A 226 7.30 -7.31 37.21
C LYS A 226 6.42 -6.32 37.98
N ASP A 227 6.95 -5.14 38.28
CA ASP A 227 6.30 -4.05 39.01
C ASP A 227 5.52 -3.07 38.11
N ASN A 228 5.60 -3.18 36.78
CA ASN A 228 5.02 -2.22 35.84
C ASN A 228 3.85 -2.78 35.00
N LEU A 229 2.97 -3.55 35.65
CA LEU A 229 1.78 -4.14 35.00
C LEU A 229 0.72 -3.10 34.61
N SER A 230 0.74 -1.92 35.25
CA SER A 230 -0.17 -0.82 34.86
C SER A 230 0.10 -0.37 33.43
N ALA A 231 1.37 -0.19 33.05
CA ALA A 231 1.77 0.19 31.70
C ALA A 231 1.43 -0.90 30.66
N LEU A 232 1.48 -2.18 31.05
CA LEU A 232 0.98 -3.29 30.23
C LEU A 232 -0.53 -3.15 30.01
N GLY A 233 -1.29 -2.85 31.06
CA GLY A 233 -2.73 -2.59 30.95
C GLY A 233 -3.06 -1.41 30.03
N ASP A 234 -2.28 -0.32 30.09
CA ASP A 234 -2.44 0.84 29.21
C ASP A 234 -2.14 0.51 27.73
N LEU A 235 -1.17 -0.39 27.49
CA LEU A 235 -0.84 -0.90 26.16
C LEU A 235 -1.97 -1.80 25.61
N ILE A 236 -2.44 -2.76 26.40
CA ILE A 236 -3.46 -3.74 26.00
C ILE A 236 -4.85 -3.10 25.91
N GLY A 237 -5.14 -2.10 26.74
CA GLY A 237 -6.45 -1.48 26.84
C GLY A 237 -7.31 -2.00 27.98
N THR A 238 -6.80 -2.99 28.70
CA THR A 238 -7.48 -3.63 29.84
C THR A 238 -6.45 -3.94 30.92
N GLN A 239 -6.78 -3.64 32.18
CA GLN A 239 -5.95 -4.02 33.32
C GLN A 239 -6.37 -5.38 33.87
N TYR A 240 -5.38 -6.22 34.17
CA TYR A 240 -5.57 -7.52 34.81
C TYR A 240 -4.75 -7.58 36.09
N SER A 241 -5.27 -8.28 37.11
CA SER A 241 -4.49 -8.60 38.29
C SER A 241 -3.36 -9.57 37.93
N GLN A 242 -2.25 -9.47 38.65
CA GLN A 242 -1.11 -10.38 38.51
C GLN A 242 -1.55 -11.85 38.67
N GLU A 243 -2.41 -12.13 39.66
CA GLU A 243 -2.98 -13.45 39.91
C GLU A 243 -3.78 -13.97 38.70
N LYS A 244 -4.60 -13.14 38.05
CA LYS A 244 -5.38 -13.56 36.87
C LYS A 244 -4.46 -13.90 35.69
N LEU A 245 -3.40 -13.11 35.47
CA LEU A 245 -2.42 -13.38 34.42
C LEU A 245 -1.61 -14.65 34.71
N ASP A 246 -1.17 -14.85 35.95
CA ASP A 246 -0.41 -16.04 36.34
C ASP A 246 -1.28 -17.32 36.27
N ASN A 247 -2.54 -17.23 36.67
CA ASN A 247 -3.50 -18.34 36.52
C ASN A 247 -3.72 -18.69 35.04
N TYR A 248 -3.91 -17.68 34.19
CA TYR A 248 -4.07 -17.90 32.76
C TYR A 248 -2.81 -18.49 32.11
N TYR A 249 -1.63 -17.99 32.50
CA TYR A 249 -0.35 -18.53 32.05
C TYR A 249 -0.15 -19.98 32.48
N ALA A 250 -0.45 -20.32 33.75
CA ALA A 250 -0.34 -21.67 34.26
C ALA A 250 -1.26 -22.64 33.51
N GLN A 251 -2.49 -22.22 33.18
CA GLN A 251 -3.41 -23.01 32.35
C GLN A 251 -2.85 -23.24 30.94
N ALA A 252 -2.36 -22.18 30.28
CA ALA A 252 -1.75 -22.29 28.95
C ALA A 252 -0.50 -23.19 28.94
N GLN A 253 0.31 -23.15 30.01
CA GLN A 253 1.51 -23.98 30.13
C GLN A 253 1.22 -25.48 30.29
N GLN A 254 0.09 -25.85 30.91
CA GLN A 254 -0.27 -27.26 31.12
C GLN A 254 -0.56 -28.00 29.81
N VAL A 255 -0.86 -27.26 28.74
CA VAL A 255 -1.21 -27.82 27.44
C VAL A 255 0.02 -27.86 26.53
N LYS A 256 0.62 -29.04 26.38
CA LYS A 256 1.86 -29.22 25.58
C LYS A 256 1.71 -28.83 24.10
N SER A 257 0.53 -29.02 23.49
CA SER A 257 0.25 -28.66 22.10
C SER A 257 0.36 -27.15 21.85
N ILE A 258 -0.02 -26.31 22.83
CA ILE A 258 0.03 -24.85 22.70
C ILE A 258 1.44 -24.36 22.37
N LYS A 259 2.48 -24.90 23.01
CA LYS A 259 3.88 -24.50 22.73
C LYS A 259 4.24 -24.78 21.27
N ILE A 260 3.94 -25.99 20.78
CA ILE A 260 4.26 -26.41 19.41
C ILE A 260 3.47 -25.58 18.39
N ASP A 261 2.18 -25.37 18.64
CA ASP A 261 1.30 -24.65 17.73
C ASP A 261 1.62 -23.15 17.71
N THR A 262 1.89 -22.54 18.86
CA THR A 262 2.33 -21.14 18.96
C THR A 262 3.61 -20.91 18.16
N THR A 263 4.60 -21.79 18.28
CA THR A 263 5.85 -21.72 17.50
C THR A 263 5.61 -21.80 16.00
N LYS A 264 4.73 -22.70 15.55
CA LYS A 264 4.34 -22.81 14.13
C LYS A 264 3.62 -21.55 13.67
N ILE A 265 2.67 -21.04 14.47
CA ILE A 265 1.93 -19.82 14.18
C ILE A 265 2.87 -18.65 14.02
N ILE A 266 3.79 -18.43 14.97
CA ILE A 266 4.81 -17.37 14.88
C ILE A 266 5.60 -17.49 13.57
N SER A 267 6.01 -18.70 13.19
CA SER A 267 6.69 -18.89 11.90
C SER A 267 5.82 -18.54 10.69
N CYS A 268 4.52 -18.77 10.75
CA CYS A 268 3.57 -18.55 9.66
C CYS A 268 3.13 -17.09 9.53
N VAL A 269 2.89 -16.36 10.63
CA VAL A 269 2.34 -14.99 10.59
C VAL A 269 3.29 -13.97 9.98
N PHE A 270 4.59 -14.27 9.98
CA PHE A 270 5.62 -13.48 9.29
C PHE A 270 5.85 -13.91 7.83
N THR A 271 5.05 -14.83 7.30
CA THR A 271 5.10 -15.14 5.86
C THR A 271 4.68 -13.91 5.08
N GLU A 272 5.53 -13.49 4.15
CA GLU A 272 5.27 -12.33 3.32
C GLU A 272 4.85 -12.71 1.91
N ALA A 273 3.83 -12.02 1.43
CA ALA A 273 3.48 -11.99 0.01
C ALA A 273 4.21 -10.80 -0.63
N LYS A 274 4.91 -11.10 -1.72
CA LYS A 274 5.59 -10.12 -2.56
C LYS A 274 4.60 -9.34 -3.44
N GLY A 275 3.49 -9.99 -3.81
CA GLY A 275 2.44 -9.36 -4.60
C GLY A 275 1.24 -10.26 -4.82
N VAL A 276 0.30 -9.73 -5.60
CA VAL A 276 -0.95 -10.38 -5.99
C VAL A 276 -1.06 -10.37 -7.51
N LYS A 277 -1.33 -11.53 -8.11
CA LYS A 277 -1.82 -11.62 -9.49
C LYS A 277 -3.34 -11.47 -9.44
N VAL A 278 -3.86 -10.44 -10.11
CA VAL A 278 -5.29 -10.24 -10.33
C VAL A 278 -5.62 -10.85 -11.68
N HIS A 279 -6.35 -11.96 -11.66
CA HIS A 279 -6.86 -12.62 -12.85
C HIS A 279 -8.23 -12.04 -13.19
N PHE A 280 -8.42 -11.73 -14.46
CA PHE A 280 -9.69 -11.26 -14.99
C PHE A 280 -10.33 -12.35 -15.84
N THR A 281 -11.66 -12.27 -16.00
CA THR A 281 -12.44 -13.23 -16.79
C THR A 281 -12.05 -13.35 -18.26
N ASP A 282 -11.41 -12.33 -18.85
CA ASP A 282 -10.85 -12.38 -20.20
C ASP A 282 -9.47 -13.08 -20.29
N GLY A 283 -8.98 -13.60 -19.17
CA GLY A 283 -7.66 -14.22 -19.04
C GLY A 283 -6.51 -13.22 -18.89
N SER A 284 -6.78 -11.91 -18.87
CA SER A 284 -5.75 -10.92 -18.59
C SER A 284 -5.31 -10.98 -17.13
N ILE A 285 -4.03 -10.65 -16.88
CA ILE A 285 -3.43 -10.71 -15.56
C ILE A 285 -2.72 -9.39 -15.27
N VAL A 286 -3.06 -8.79 -14.14
CA VAL A 286 -2.36 -7.61 -13.60
C VAL A 286 -1.65 -8.01 -12.32
N ARG A 287 -0.47 -7.43 -12.04
CA ARG A 287 0.23 -7.66 -10.77
C ARG A 287 0.17 -6.41 -9.92
N LEU A 288 -0.19 -6.57 -8.65
CA LEU A 288 -0.08 -5.56 -7.60
C LEU A 288 1.03 -5.97 -6.63
N ASP A 289 1.71 -5.00 -6.01
CA ASP A 289 2.63 -5.31 -4.92
C ASP A 289 1.92 -5.80 -3.65
N GLY A 290 2.67 -6.37 -2.71
CA GLY A 290 2.13 -6.94 -1.47
C GLY A 290 1.47 -5.91 -0.54
N GLN A 291 1.74 -4.62 -0.72
CA GLN A 291 1.09 -3.52 0.02
C GLN A 291 -0.11 -2.95 -0.75
N LEU A 292 -0.37 -3.42 -1.97
CA LEU A 292 -1.38 -2.88 -2.88
C LEU A 292 -1.20 -1.36 -3.09
N HIS A 293 0.05 -0.90 -3.23
CA HIS A 293 0.37 0.51 -3.47
C HIS A 293 0.55 0.84 -4.94
N SER A 294 0.92 -0.12 -5.76
CA SER A 294 1.26 0.08 -7.17
C SER A 294 1.04 -1.20 -7.97
N SER A 295 0.95 -1.05 -9.29
CA SER A 295 0.92 -2.18 -10.22
C SER A 295 2.25 -2.35 -10.95
N TRP A 296 2.51 -3.59 -11.37
CA TRP A 296 3.79 -4.00 -11.92
C TRP A 296 3.60 -4.85 -13.17
N SER A 297 4.43 -4.60 -14.18
CA SER A 297 4.43 -5.39 -15.41
C SER A 297 5.22 -6.70 -15.31
N THR A 298 6.05 -6.82 -14.28
CA THR A 298 6.89 -7.98 -14.04
C THR A 298 6.71 -8.48 -12.61
N PRO A 299 7.01 -9.76 -12.33
CA PRO A 299 7.04 -10.26 -10.96
C PRO A 299 8.25 -9.76 -10.14
N TYR A 300 9.15 -8.97 -10.74
CA TYR A 300 10.32 -8.39 -10.10
C TYR A 300 9.94 -7.11 -9.34
N ILE A 301 9.14 -7.29 -8.29
CA ILE A 301 8.73 -6.23 -7.35
C ILE A 301 9.83 -6.05 -6.28
N PRO A 302 10.17 -4.82 -5.86
CA PRO A 302 11.04 -4.59 -4.70
C PRO A 302 10.52 -5.27 -3.43
N TYR A 303 11.41 -5.86 -2.63
CA TYR A 303 11.03 -6.50 -1.35
C TYR A 303 10.48 -5.49 -0.34
N ASP A 304 10.82 -4.22 -0.44
CA ASP A 304 10.25 -3.16 0.38
C ASP A 304 8.72 -2.99 0.21
N PHE A 305 8.14 -3.58 -0.83
CA PHE A 305 6.71 -3.57 -1.11
C PHE A 305 6.03 -4.91 -0.81
N SER A 306 6.68 -5.83 -0.09
CA SER A 306 6.01 -7.00 0.48
C SER A 306 5.10 -6.59 1.65
N SER A 307 4.18 -7.50 1.98
CA SER A 307 3.43 -7.42 3.23
C SER A 307 3.21 -8.81 3.82
N ALA A 308 3.01 -8.87 5.14
CA ALA A 308 2.54 -10.10 5.79
C ALA A 308 1.24 -10.59 5.11
N VAL A 309 1.13 -11.91 4.91
CA VAL A 309 -0.03 -12.51 4.24
C VAL A 309 -1.34 -12.15 4.95
N TYR A 310 -1.32 -12.06 6.29
CA TYR A 310 -2.47 -11.65 7.08
C TYR A 310 -2.94 -10.23 6.75
N ASP A 311 -2.03 -9.25 6.75
CA ASP A 311 -2.31 -7.86 6.36
C ASP A 311 -2.86 -7.78 4.92
N LEU A 312 -2.18 -8.46 3.99
CA LEU A 312 -2.61 -8.46 2.60
C LEU A 312 -4.03 -9.04 2.45
N LYS A 313 -4.35 -10.16 3.11
CA LYS A 313 -5.70 -10.73 3.09
C LYS A 313 -6.76 -9.77 3.65
N ASN A 314 -6.45 -9.06 4.73
CA ASN A 314 -7.35 -8.05 5.29
C ASN A 314 -7.60 -6.91 4.31
N ASN A 315 -6.55 -6.43 3.64
CA ASN A 315 -6.68 -5.39 2.61
C ASN A 315 -7.44 -5.88 1.39
N LEU A 316 -7.22 -7.12 0.93
CA LEU A 316 -7.99 -7.72 -0.15
C LEU A 316 -9.47 -7.87 0.23
N ASN A 317 -9.77 -8.27 1.47
CA ASN A 317 -11.14 -8.29 1.99
C ASN A 317 -11.79 -6.90 1.93
N LYS A 318 -11.08 -5.87 2.41
CA LYS A 318 -11.53 -4.46 2.36
C LYS A 318 -11.86 -4.00 0.93
N TYR A 319 -10.99 -4.29 -0.04
CA TYR A 319 -11.14 -3.73 -1.39
C TYR A 319 -12.03 -4.59 -2.32
N PHE A 320 -11.89 -5.91 -2.27
CA PHE A 320 -12.58 -6.80 -3.22
C PHE A 320 -13.88 -7.40 -2.66
N PHE A 321 -14.03 -7.54 -1.34
CA PHE A 321 -15.22 -8.15 -0.75
C PHE A 321 -16.18 -7.13 -0.17
N GLN A 322 -15.66 -6.10 0.52
CA GLN A 322 -16.47 -5.02 1.09
C GLN A 322 -16.78 -3.89 0.09
N GLY A 323 -16.27 -3.99 -1.15
CA GLY A 323 -16.52 -3.02 -2.21
C GLY A 323 -15.92 -1.63 -1.96
N ARG A 324 -14.92 -1.49 -1.06
CA ARG A 324 -14.22 -0.21 -0.91
C ARG A 324 -13.32 0.04 -2.12
N PRO A 325 -13.12 1.31 -2.54
CA PRO A 325 -12.20 1.61 -3.64
C PRO A 325 -10.79 1.09 -3.35
N LEU A 326 -10.20 0.39 -4.32
CA LEU A 326 -8.77 0.07 -4.29
C LEU A 326 -8.02 1.39 -4.46
N VAL A 327 -7.17 1.75 -3.51
CA VAL A 327 -6.44 3.02 -3.53
C VAL A 327 -4.97 2.74 -3.82
N LEU A 328 -4.48 3.06 -5.02
CA LEU A 328 -3.07 2.94 -5.39
C LEU A 328 -2.33 4.27 -5.22
N PHE A 329 -1.10 4.21 -4.73
CA PHE A 329 -0.28 5.39 -4.45
C PHE A 329 0.07 6.12 -5.74
N SER A 330 0.63 5.39 -6.70
CA SER A 330 1.08 5.94 -7.98
C SER A 330 0.72 5.01 -9.13
N ALA A 331 0.33 5.61 -10.26
CA ALA A 331 0.44 4.94 -11.55
C ALA A 331 1.93 4.61 -11.84
N PRO A 332 2.26 3.40 -12.34
CA PRO A 332 3.63 3.01 -12.62
C PRO A 332 4.18 3.72 -13.86
N GLY A 333 5.47 4.05 -13.81
CA GLY A 333 6.19 4.73 -14.90
C GLY A 333 6.21 6.24 -14.75
N TYR A 334 7.09 6.88 -15.52
CA TYR A 334 7.25 8.33 -15.55
C TYR A 334 6.80 8.92 -16.88
N ASP A 335 7.30 8.39 -17.99
CA ASP A 335 7.04 8.95 -19.32
C ASP A 335 5.85 8.29 -20.03
N ILE A 336 5.71 6.98 -19.88
CA ILE A 336 4.72 6.15 -20.59
C ILE A 336 3.95 5.31 -19.58
N LEU A 337 2.63 5.27 -19.75
CA LEU A 337 1.74 4.44 -18.96
C LEU A 337 1.94 2.96 -19.30
N SER A 338 2.16 2.11 -18.30
CA SER A 338 2.37 0.68 -18.56
C SER A 338 1.10 0.02 -19.13
N LYS A 339 1.27 -0.96 -20.01
CA LYS A 339 0.15 -1.73 -20.59
C LYS A 339 -0.69 -2.39 -19.51
N ASP A 340 -0.05 -2.98 -18.51
CA ASP A 340 -0.76 -3.71 -17.44
C ASP A 340 -1.55 -2.78 -16.53
N PHE A 341 -1.05 -1.56 -16.25
CA PHE A 341 -1.84 -0.58 -15.51
C PHE A 341 -2.99 -0.01 -16.35
N PHE A 342 -2.79 0.20 -17.65
CA PHE A 342 -3.88 0.61 -18.53
C PHE A 342 -4.97 -0.46 -18.63
N ASN A 343 -4.58 -1.73 -18.74
CA ASN A 343 -5.51 -2.87 -18.69
C ASN A 343 -6.23 -2.93 -17.34
N LEU A 344 -5.53 -2.68 -16.23
CA LEU A 344 -6.16 -2.55 -14.91
C LEU A 344 -7.26 -1.49 -14.95
N LEU A 345 -6.99 -0.29 -15.46
CA LEU A 345 -7.97 0.79 -15.54
C LEU A 345 -9.19 0.44 -16.40
N LEU A 346 -8.98 -0.23 -17.54
CA LEU A 346 -10.08 -0.64 -18.43
C LEU A 346 -10.96 -1.73 -17.80
N ASN A 347 -10.34 -2.66 -17.07
CA ASN A 347 -11.02 -3.83 -16.54
C ASN A 347 -11.61 -3.57 -15.14
N ILE A 348 -10.98 -2.73 -14.31
CA ILE A 348 -11.43 -2.45 -12.94
C ILE A 348 -12.65 -1.52 -12.95
N GLY A 349 -13.82 -2.15 -13.02
CA GLY A 349 -15.13 -1.48 -13.14
C GLY A 349 -15.90 -1.85 -14.41
N SER A 350 -15.32 -2.64 -15.31
CA SER A 350 -16.03 -3.18 -16.47
C SER A 350 -17.09 -4.19 -16.03
N LYS A 351 -18.29 -4.10 -16.61
CA LYS A 351 -19.39 -5.07 -16.37
C LYS A 351 -19.10 -6.44 -16.97
N ASN A 352 -18.31 -6.48 -18.06
CA ASN A 352 -18.07 -7.68 -18.85
C ASN A 352 -16.73 -8.34 -18.54
N ASN A 353 -15.83 -7.62 -17.85
CA ASN A 353 -14.52 -8.15 -17.51
C ASN A 353 -14.12 -7.74 -16.09
N TYR A 354 -14.25 -8.65 -15.15
CA TYR A 354 -14.02 -8.37 -13.72
C TYR A 354 -12.96 -9.32 -13.14
N PRO A 355 -12.32 -8.92 -12.03
CA PRO A 355 -11.46 -9.80 -11.24
C PRO A 355 -12.22 -11.04 -10.76
N ASP A 356 -11.75 -12.24 -11.11
CA ASP A 356 -12.37 -13.51 -10.70
C ASP A 356 -11.51 -14.29 -9.70
N THR A 357 -10.19 -14.14 -9.78
CA THR A 357 -9.23 -14.87 -8.95
C THR A 357 -8.07 -13.97 -8.55
N LEU A 358 -7.65 -14.06 -7.30
CA LEU A 358 -6.45 -13.41 -6.77
C LEU A 358 -5.45 -14.48 -6.34
N THR A 359 -4.24 -14.46 -6.90
CA THR A 359 -3.17 -15.38 -6.50
C THR A 359 -2.05 -14.61 -5.81
N LEU A 360 -1.85 -14.90 -4.52
CA LEU A 360 -0.77 -14.34 -3.71
C LEU A 360 0.51 -15.11 -4.01
N PHE A 361 1.62 -14.40 -4.21
CA PHE A 361 2.91 -15.04 -4.44
C PHE A 361 4.00 -14.49 -3.52
N GLY A 362 4.92 -15.38 -3.12
CA GLY A 362 5.97 -15.11 -2.15
C GLY A 362 7.25 -14.53 -2.75
N ASN A 363 8.27 -14.45 -1.90
CA ASN A 363 9.56 -13.85 -2.23
C ASN A 363 10.35 -14.66 -3.28
N LYS A 364 10.06 -15.96 -3.43
CA LYS A 364 10.63 -16.86 -4.45
C LYS A 364 9.67 -17.07 -5.62
N LEU A 365 8.61 -16.27 -5.73
CA LEU A 365 7.54 -16.38 -6.73
C LEU A 365 6.72 -17.68 -6.63
N GLU A 366 6.80 -18.35 -5.49
CA GLU A 366 5.92 -19.45 -5.11
C GLU A 366 4.50 -18.94 -4.89
N GLU A 367 3.50 -19.71 -5.30
CA GLU A 367 2.10 -19.39 -5.00
C GLU A 367 1.83 -19.73 -3.54
N ILE A 368 1.39 -18.73 -2.77
CA ILE A 368 1.10 -18.85 -1.34
C ILE A 368 -0.36 -19.23 -1.15
N ASP A 369 -1.25 -18.55 -1.85
CA ASP A 369 -2.69 -18.72 -1.70
C ASP A 369 -3.44 -18.24 -2.95
N THR A 370 -4.65 -18.76 -3.14
CA THR A 370 -5.55 -18.39 -4.24
C THR A 370 -6.94 -18.13 -3.70
N ILE A 371 -7.46 -16.93 -3.97
CA ILE A 371 -8.73 -16.44 -3.47
C ILE A 371 -9.68 -16.23 -4.64
N SER A 372 -10.79 -16.96 -4.68
CA SER A 372 -11.86 -16.72 -5.65
C SER A 372 -12.71 -15.51 -5.26
N LEU A 373 -13.04 -14.68 -6.24
CA LEU A 373 -13.87 -13.49 -6.07
C LEU A 373 -15.29 -13.70 -6.59
N ASN A 374 -16.22 -12.92 -6.05
CA ASN A 374 -17.60 -12.92 -6.53
C ASN A 374 -17.76 -11.91 -7.68
N PRO A 375 -18.35 -12.31 -8.82
CA PRO A 375 -18.56 -11.43 -9.97
C PRO A 375 -19.49 -10.22 -9.70
N LYS A 376 -20.27 -10.25 -8.63
CA LYS A 376 -21.32 -9.24 -8.37
C LYS A 376 -20.79 -7.90 -7.86
N ASN A 377 -19.55 -7.84 -7.39
CA ASN A 377 -18.99 -6.63 -6.81
C ASN A 377 -18.52 -5.66 -7.91
N LYS A 378 -18.95 -4.40 -7.82
CA LYS A 378 -18.38 -3.33 -8.66
C LYS A 378 -17.09 -2.85 -8.01
N TYR A 379 -15.99 -2.99 -8.73
CA TYR A 379 -14.68 -2.53 -8.26
C TYR A 379 -14.42 -1.11 -8.75
N CYS A 380 -13.81 -0.31 -7.88
CA CYS A 380 -13.41 1.06 -8.17
C CYS A 380 -11.92 1.22 -7.85
N LEU A 381 -11.21 1.96 -8.69
CA LEU A 381 -9.81 2.30 -8.49
C LEU A 381 -9.66 3.81 -8.29
N ILE A 382 -9.01 4.19 -7.20
CA ILE A 382 -8.53 5.55 -6.95
C ILE A 382 -7.01 5.53 -7.00
N PHE A 383 -6.39 6.46 -7.71
CA PHE A 383 -4.94 6.54 -7.76
C PHE A 383 -4.42 7.95 -7.95
N GLY A 384 -3.19 8.15 -7.49
CA GLY A 384 -2.48 9.42 -7.61
C GLY A 384 -1.49 9.37 -8.76
N PHE A 385 -1.22 10.53 -9.34
CA PHE A 385 -0.04 10.72 -10.18
C PHE A 385 0.37 12.19 -10.20
N TRP A 386 1.65 12.44 -10.48
CA TRP A 386 2.24 13.77 -10.46
C TRP A 386 2.00 14.52 -11.77
N PRO A 387 1.92 15.87 -11.71
CA PRO A 387 1.71 16.68 -12.89
C PRO A 387 2.82 16.60 -13.95
N TRP A 388 3.96 15.95 -13.69
CA TRP A 388 5.00 15.72 -14.69
C TRP A 388 4.96 14.29 -15.30
N GLN A 389 4.15 13.37 -14.76
CA GLN A 389 4.04 12.01 -15.29
C GLN A 389 3.19 11.97 -16.57
N PHE A 390 3.58 11.13 -17.53
CA PHE A 390 2.82 10.80 -18.74
C PHE A 390 2.53 11.98 -19.65
N THR A 391 3.37 13.01 -19.66
CA THR A 391 3.12 14.24 -20.45
C THR A 391 2.94 13.98 -21.94
N ALA A 392 3.56 12.93 -22.49
CA ALA A 392 3.39 12.52 -23.90
C ALA A 392 2.18 11.60 -24.13
N SER A 393 1.65 10.97 -23.08
CA SER A 393 0.59 9.97 -23.15
C SER A 393 -0.64 10.37 -22.35
N ARG A 394 -0.82 11.67 -22.11
CA ARG A 394 -2.00 12.23 -21.46
C ARG A 394 -2.43 13.55 -22.09
N LYS A 395 -3.71 13.85 -22.04
CA LYS A 395 -4.28 15.14 -22.46
C LYS A 395 -5.25 15.63 -21.39
N VAL A 396 -4.99 16.82 -20.84
CA VAL A 396 -5.92 17.45 -19.88
C VAL A 396 -7.06 18.08 -20.68
N LYS A 397 -8.29 17.60 -20.47
CA LYS A 397 -9.50 18.10 -21.14
C LYS A 397 -10.11 19.29 -20.41
N LYS A 398 -10.14 19.22 -19.08
CA LYS A 398 -10.79 20.22 -18.22
C LYS A 398 -9.99 20.38 -16.94
N ILE A 399 -9.86 21.62 -16.47
CA ILE A 399 -9.44 21.96 -15.11
C ILE A 399 -10.47 22.98 -14.60
N GLY A 400 -11.11 22.70 -13.47
CA GLY A 400 -12.06 23.60 -12.82
C GLY A 400 -11.38 24.67 -11.95
N SER A 401 -12.20 25.53 -11.35
CA SER A 401 -11.74 26.45 -10.30
C SER A 401 -11.25 25.67 -9.08
N PHE A 402 -10.32 26.28 -8.33
CA PHE A 402 -9.80 25.71 -7.09
C PHE A 402 -10.49 26.32 -5.89
N ASP A 403 -11.13 25.49 -5.07
CA ASP A 403 -11.79 25.90 -3.84
C ASP A 403 -11.01 25.36 -2.63
N LEU A 404 -10.91 26.17 -1.56
CA LEU A 404 -10.35 25.74 -0.29
C LEU A 404 -11.31 24.75 0.38
N LYS A 405 -10.82 23.56 0.72
CA LYS A 405 -11.56 22.49 1.38
C LYS A 405 -10.75 21.93 2.54
N HIS A 406 -11.41 21.74 3.67
CA HIS A 406 -10.83 21.01 4.80
C HIS A 406 -10.95 19.50 4.55
N ILE A 407 -9.83 18.78 4.62
CA ILE A 407 -9.80 17.33 4.51
C ILE A 407 -9.74 16.74 5.92
N GLU A 408 -10.88 16.28 6.43
CA GLU A 408 -11.03 15.76 7.79
C GLU A 408 -10.03 14.64 8.09
N GLU A 409 -9.78 13.75 7.13
CA GLU A 409 -8.94 12.56 7.32
C GLU A 409 -7.47 12.89 7.61
N ILE A 410 -7.00 14.08 7.25
CA ILE A 410 -5.62 14.51 7.48
C ILE A 410 -5.53 15.82 8.28
N GLY A 411 -6.67 16.43 8.63
CA GLY A 411 -6.76 17.69 9.37
C GLY A 411 -6.06 18.86 8.68
N LYS A 412 -6.11 18.94 7.34
CA LYS A 412 -5.45 20.00 6.56
C LYS A 412 -6.41 20.66 5.59
N ASP A 413 -6.25 21.97 5.39
CA ASP A 413 -6.91 22.71 4.33
C ASP A 413 -6.11 22.61 3.04
N LEU A 414 -6.79 22.24 1.95
CA LEU A 414 -6.20 22.09 0.61
C LEU A 414 -7.09 22.78 -0.43
N TYR A 415 -6.46 23.28 -1.48
CA TYR A 415 -7.18 23.81 -2.64
C TYR A 415 -7.43 22.67 -3.64
N LEU A 416 -8.70 22.37 -3.89
CA LEU A 416 -9.14 21.29 -4.76
C LEU A 416 -9.82 21.85 -6.01
N GLY A 417 -9.46 21.34 -7.18
CA GLY A 417 -10.13 21.64 -8.44
C GLY A 417 -10.52 20.38 -9.20
N GLU A 418 -11.68 20.38 -9.86
CA GLU A 418 -12.08 19.30 -10.75
C GLU A 418 -11.07 19.16 -11.90
N ILE A 419 -10.72 17.93 -12.28
CA ILE A 419 -9.86 17.69 -13.45
C ILE A 419 -10.37 16.50 -14.26
N GLU A 420 -10.34 16.65 -15.59
CA GLU A 420 -10.66 15.59 -16.54
C GLU A 420 -9.47 15.35 -17.46
N ILE A 421 -9.02 14.10 -17.56
CA ILE A 421 -7.79 13.71 -18.24
C ILE A 421 -8.05 12.50 -19.14
N ASP A 422 -7.60 12.59 -20.39
CA ASP A 422 -7.43 11.42 -21.24
C ASP A 422 -6.05 10.82 -21.00
N LEU A 423 -6.01 9.54 -20.69
CA LEU A 423 -4.79 8.74 -20.70
C LEU A 423 -4.76 7.90 -21.98
N LEU A 424 -3.70 8.01 -22.76
CA LEU A 424 -3.50 7.30 -24.03
C LEU A 424 -2.50 6.16 -23.82
N GLN A 425 -2.86 4.95 -24.25
CA GLN A 425 -1.91 3.85 -24.37
C GLN A 425 -1.36 3.80 -25.81
N THR A 426 -0.12 4.24 -25.99
CA THR A 426 0.52 4.40 -27.31
C THR A 426 0.58 3.09 -28.10
N SER A 427 0.78 1.95 -27.44
CA SER A 427 0.92 0.66 -28.14
C SER A 427 -0.38 0.15 -28.75
N SER A 428 -1.53 0.46 -28.15
CA SER A 428 -2.86 0.03 -28.63
C SER A 428 -3.65 1.16 -29.28
N ASN A 429 -3.16 2.40 -29.23
CA ASN A 429 -3.88 3.60 -29.63
C ASN A 429 -5.26 3.73 -28.98
N GLN A 430 -5.40 3.23 -27.75
CA GLN A 430 -6.63 3.32 -26.96
C GLN A 430 -6.49 4.43 -25.93
N SER A 431 -7.58 5.17 -25.70
CA SER A 431 -7.64 6.22 -24.68
C SER A 431 -8.74 5.96 -23.67
N ILE A 432 -8.49 6.29 -22.40
CA ILE A 432 -9.51 6.33 -21.35
C ILE A 432 -9.61 7.75 -20.80
N THR A 433 -10.84 8.26 -20.64
CA THR A 433 -11.09 9.54 -20.00
C THR A 433 -11.44 9.30 -18.53
N LEU A 434 -10.70 9.95 -17.64
CA LEU A 434 -10.89 9.84 -16.20
C LEU A 434 -11.18 11.22 -15.60
N LYS A 435 -12.03 11.23 -14.58
CA LYS A 435 -12.33 12.41 -13.77
C LYS A 435 -11.69 12.28 -12.41
N GLY A 436 -11.38 13.42 -11.80
CA GLY A 436 -10.75 13.43 -10.50
C GLY A 436 -10.56 14.82 -9.91
N CYS A 437 -9.56 14.92 -9.04
CA CYS A 437 -9.24 16.09 -8.26
C CYS A 437 -7.77 16.49 -8.46
N ALA A 438 -7.53 17.75 -8.84
CA ALA A 438 -6.23 18.39 -8.80
C ALA A 438 -6.04 19.05 -7.43
N VAL A 439 -4.89 18.82 -6.80
CA VAL A 439 -4.61 19.25 -5.43
C VAL A 439 -3.49 20.30 -5.42
N LYS A 440 -3.73 21.39 -4.70
CA LYS A 440 -2.77 22.43 -4.38
C LYS A 440 -2.73 22.67 -2.86
N THR A 441 -1.54 22.94 -2.34
CA THR A 441 -1.31 23.33 -0.93
C THR A 441 -1.48 24.83 -0.71
N ASP A 442 -1.23 25.63 -1.75
CA ASP A 442 -1.48 27.07 -1.78
C ASP A 442 -2.02 27.45 -3.17
N LEU A 443 -2.91 28.44 -3.25
CA LEU A 443 -3.55 28.83 -4.50
C LEU A 443 -2.53 29.29 -5.57
N LYS A 444 -1.46 29.95 -5.14
CA LYS A 444 -0.35 30.46 -5.98
C LYS A 444 0.62 29.35 -6.40
N GLU A 445 0.61 28.22 -5.69
CA GLU A 445 1.43 27.08 -6.05
C GLU A 445 0.86 26.34 -7.28
N LYS A 446 1.74 25.56 -7.91
CA LYS A 446 1.34 24.64 -8.97
C LYS A 446 0.58 23.47 -8.37
N ILE A 447 -0.19 22.78 -9.21
CA ILE A 447 -0.78 21.49 -8.86
C ILE A 447 0.36 20.58 -8.37
N ARG A 448 0.19 20.02 -7.17
CA ARG A 448 1.17 19.12 -6.54
C ARG A 448 0.88 17.66 -6.85
N LEU A 449 -0.41 17.33 -6.92
CA LEU A 449 -0.91 15.97 -7.08
C LEU A 449 -2.20 15.99 -7.90
N VAL A 450 -2.41 14.96 -8.72
CA VAL A 450 -3.69 14.66 -9.35
C VAL A 450 -4.16 13.31 -8.83
N ILE A 451 -5.41 13.26 -8.35
CA ILE A 451 -6.07 12.05 -7.86
C ILE A 451 -7.19 11.71 -8.85
N LEU A 452 -7.15 10.53 -9.45
CA LEU A 452 -8.16 10.07 -10.42
C LEU A 452 -8.99 8.94 -9.84
N ASN A 453 -10.22 8.83 -10.35
CA ASN A 453 -11.19 7.80 -10.00
C ASN A 453 -11.63 7.06 -11.27
N SER A 454 -11.65 5.73 -11.24
CA SER A 454 -12.16 4.90 -12.35
C SER A 454 -13.67 4.63 -12.27
N ALA A 455 -14.34 4.93 -11.15
CA ALA A 455 -15.78 4.70 -11.04
C ALA A 455 -16.60 5.64 -11.92
N GLU A 456 -17.66 5.09 -12.52
CA GLU A 456 -18.66 5.85 -13.30
C GLU A 456 -19.42 6.85 -12.42
N GLN A 457 -19.63 6.52 -11.15
CA GLN A 457 -20.37 7.39 -10.23
C GLN A 457 -19.50 8.57 -9.78
N PRO A 458 -20.03 9.80 -9.84
CA PRO A 458 -19.30 10.98 -9.39
C PRO A 458 -19.05 10.89 -7.88
N ILE A 459 -17.80 11.12 -7.49
CA ILE A 459 -17.39 11.31 -6.09
C ILE A 459 -17.06 12.79 -5.92
N SER A 460 -17.52 13.40 -4.83
CA SER A 460 -17.18 14.79 -4.52
C SER A 460 -15.66 14.95 -4.30
N LEU A 461 -15.12 16.12 -4.63
CA LEU A 461 -13.66 16.33 -4.63
C LEU A 461 -13.03 16.15 -3.23
N ASP A 462 -13.71 16.63 -2.20
CA ASP A 462 -13.36 16.48 -0.79
C ASP A 462 -13.32 15.00 -0.38
N LYS A 463 -14.35 14.22 -0.73
CA LYS A 463 -14.40 12.79 -0.44
C LYS A 463 -13.34 12.00 -1.21
N LEU A 464 -13.10 12.33 -2.49
CA LEU A 464 -12.07 11.70 -3.30
C LEU A 464 -10.67 11.97 -2.72
N ALA A 465 -10.40 13.24 -2.37
CA ALA A 465 -9.15 13.63 -1.73
C ALA A 465 -9.00 12.98 -0.35
N GLY A 466 -10.06 12.94 0.46
CA GLY A 466 -10.11 12.29 1.77
C GLY A 466 -9.77 10.81 1.70
N ILE A 467 -10.40 10.05 0.79
CA ILE A 467 -10.10 8.62 0.60
C ILE A 467 -8.62 8.42 0.25
N TYR A 468 -8.08 9.17 -0.72
CA TYR A 468 -6.68 9.04 -1.14
C TYR A 468 -5.71 9.47 -0.02
N LEU A 469 -5.87 10.68 0.51
CA LEU A 469 -4.94 11.28 1.45
C LEU A 469 -5.03 10.66 2.85
N SER A 470 -6.14 10.03 3.22
CA SER A 470 -6.22 9.20 4.43
C SER A 470 -5.16 8.09 4.42
N ARG A 471 -4.79 7.59 3.23
CA ARG A 471 -3.74 6.58 3.07
C ARG A 471 -2.36 7.21 2.93
N TRP A 472 -2.23 8.36 2.25
CA TRP A 472 -0.96 9.07 2.07
C TRP A 472 -1.01 10.53 2.54
N PRO A 473 -1.04 10.79 3.86
CA PRO A 473 -1.17 12.15 4.40
C PRO A 473 0.03 13.06 4.12
N ASN A 474 1.17 12.46 3.76
CA ASN A 474 2.45 13.09 3.44
C ASN A 474 2.91 12.60 2.06
N PHE A 475 2.08 12.83 1.03
CA PHE A 475 2.24 12.22 -0.29
C PHE A 475 3.55 12.60 -1.01
N GLU A 476 4.15 13.76 -0.72
CA GLU A 476 5.43 14.15 -1.31
C GLU A 476 6.60 13.32 -0.74
N GLU A 477 6.66 13.16 0.57
CA GLU A 477 7.67 12.35 1.23
C GLU A 477 7.46 10.85 0.97
N ALA A 478 6.20 10.40 0.93
CA ALA A 478 5.87 9.05 0.51
C ALA A 478 6.38 8.77 -0.92
N PHE A 479 6.32 9.75 -1.81
CA PHE A 479 6.82 9.61 -3.18
C PHE A 479 8.34 9.54 -3.26
N GLN A 480 9.02 10.36 -2.46
CA GLN A 480 10.48 10.30 -2.35
C GLN A 480 10.93 8.94 -1.83
N ASP A 481 10.28 8.40 -0.81
CA ASP A 481 10.58 7.07 -0.27
C ASP A 481 10.29 5.96 -1.29
N PHE A 482 9.12 5.99 -1.92
CA PHE A 482 8.71 5.06 -2.97
C PHE A 482 9.72 5.05 -4.13
N SER A 483 10.08 6.23 -4.64
CA SER A 483 11.05 6.38 -5.73
C SER A 483 12.44 5.88 -5.34
N ARG A 484 12.89 6.18 -4.11
CA ARG A 484 14.17 5.70 -3.57
C ARG A 484 14.21 4.17 -3.50
N LYS A 485 13.14 3.52 -3.04
CA LYS A 485 13.04 2.05 -2.98
C LYS A 485 13.15 1.42 -4.37
N ILE A 486 12.45 1.98 -5.36
CA ILE A 486 12.55 1.55 -6.76
C ILE A 486 13.96 1.75 -7.30
N GLU A 487 14.58 2.90 -7.04
CA GLU A 487 15.93 3.22 -7.48
C GLU A 487 16.95 2.24 -6.90
N LEU A 488 16.90 2.01 -5.59
CA LEU A 488 17.76 1.04 -4.90
C LEU A 488 17.58 -0.37 -5.46
N PHE A 489 16.35 -0.81 -5.68
CA PHE A 489 16.07 -2.11 -6.29
C PHE A 489 16.64 -2.20 -7.71
N THR A 490 16.51 -1.15 -8.52
CA THR A 490 17.01 -1.12 -9.90
C THR A 490 18.54 -1.26 -9.95
N TYR A 491 19.26 -0.66 -8.99
CA TYR A 491 20.72 -0.73 -8.97
C TYR A 491 21.31 -1.91 -8.18
N ALA A 492 20.57 -2.44 -7.19
CA ALA A 492 21.06 -3.43 -6.24
C ALA A 492 20.20 -4.71 -6.20
N GLY A 493 19.35 -4.96 -7.19
CA GLY A 493 18.31 -6.00 -7.14
C GLY A 493 18.81 -7.42 -6.80
N SER A 494 20.05 -7.78 -7.16
CA SER A 494 20.63 -9.09 -6.82
C SER A 494 21.16 -9.18 -5.37
N ALA A 495 21.34 -8.04 -4.70
CA ALA A 495 21.87 -7.96 -3.33
C ALA A 495 20.77 -7.67 -2.30
N GLN A 496 19.54 -7.41 -2.73
CA GLN A 496 18.45 -7.17 -1.80
C GLN A 496 18.10 -8.46 -1.06
N LYS A 497 18.22 -8.37 0.25
CA LYS A 497 17.67 -9.36 1.18
C LYS A 497 16.17 -9.13 1.29
N PHE A 498 15.44 -10.17 1.69
CA PHE A 498 14.04 -10.09 2.08
C PHE A 498 13.92 -10.46 3.56
N PHE A 499 12.83 -10.05 4.20
CA PHE A 499 12.57 -10.43 5.58
C PHE A 499 12.38 -11.95 5.66
N SER A 500 13.26 -12.63 6.38
CA SER A 500 13.13 -14.06 6.62
C SER A 500 13.38 -14.37 8.08
N LYS A 501 12.62 -15.32 8.63
CA LYS A 501 12.82 -15.82 9.99
C LYS A 501 14.26 -16.33 10.21
N ASP A 502 14.82 -16.99 9.20
CA ASP A 502 16.16 -17.57 9.25
C ASP A 502 17.24 -16.50 9.40
N SER A 503 16.99 -15.28 8.89
CA SER A 503 17.94 -14.17 8.99
C SER A 503 18.11 -13.63 10.41
N LEU A 504 17.18 -13.93 11.32
CA LEU A 504 17.20 -13.43 12.69
C LEU A 504 17.98 -14.33 13.65
N GLY A 505 18.32 -15.55 13.24
CA GLY A 505 19.02 -16.52 14.10
C GLY A 505 18.22 -16.90 15.36
N ILE A 506 16.91 -16.69 15.35
CA ILE A 506 16.03 -17.02 16.47
C ILE A 506 15.68 -18.51 16.33
N ASP A 507 16.28 -19.34 17.19
CA ASP A 507 15.93 -20.75 17.26
C ASP A 507 14.55 -20.90 17.91
N MET A 508 13.56 -21.18 17.07
CA MET A 508 12.19 -21.46 17.48
C MET A 508 11.93 -22.97 17.63
N ALA A 509 12.88 -23.83 17.24
CA ALA A 509 12.69 -25.28 17.12
C ALA A 509 13.31 -26.09 18.28
N GLY A 510 13.92 -25.41 19.26
CA GLY A 510 14.52 -26.06 20.43
C GLY A 510 13.51 -26.89 21.24
N PRO A 511 13.74 -28.21 21.44
CA PRO A 511 12.91 -28.99 22.35
C PRO A 511 13.07 -28.43 23.77
N GLY A 512 11.97 -27.96 24.36
CA GLY A 512 11.96 -27.45 25.74
C GLY A 512 11.89 -25.94 25.89
N LEU A 513 11.68 -25.17 24.81
CA LEU A 513 11.40 -23.73 24.95
C LEU A 513 10.17 -23.50 25.85
N GLU A 514 10.33 -22.63 26.82
CA GLU A 514 9.22 -22.21 27.68
C GLU A 514 8.31 -21.21 26.96
N LEU A 515 7.03 -21.17 27.34
CA LEU A 515 6.06 -20.30 26.66
C LEU A 515 6.44 -18.81 26.75
N GLU A 516 7.10 -18.42 27.84
CA GLU A 516 7.64 -17.07 28.01
C GLU A 516 8.78 -16.77 27.02
N GLU A 517 9.66 -17.74 26.75
CA GLU A 517 10.73 -17.61 25.76
C GLU A 517 10.16 -17.52 24.35
N ILE A 518 9.11 -18.30 24.04
CA ILE A 518 8.39 -18.25 22.77
C ILE A 518 7.80 -16.86 22.55
N PHE A 519 7.13 -16.27 23.55
CA PHE A 519 6.59 -14.91 23.46
C PHE A 519 7.69 -13.85 23.37
N ALA A 520 8.78 -13.98 24.13
CA ALA A 520 9.92 -13.08 24.01
C ALA A 520 10.54 -13.12 22.60
N ASN A 521 10.60 -14.31 21.98
CA ASN A 521 11.05 -14.47 20.60
C ASN A 521 10.07 -13.85 19.60
N TYR A 522 8.76 -13.97 19.82
CA TYR A 522 7.75 -13.29 19.01
C TYR A 522 7.93 -11.76 19.03
N ILE A 523 8.14 -11.17 20.21
CA ILE A 523 8.43 -9.74 20.37
C ILE A 523 9.70 -9.32 19.60
N LYS A 524 10.77 -10.12 19.65
CA LYS A 524 11.99 -9.86 18.86
C LYS A 524 11.73 -9.93 17.35
N MET A 525 10.84 -10.81 16.91
CA MET A 525 10.45 -10.87 15.50
C MET A 525 9.61 -9.65 15.08
N LEU A 526 8.71 -9.16 15.95
CA LEU A 526 7.98 -7.91 15.72
C LEU A 526 8.94 -6.70 15.62
N ASP A 527 9.94 -6.62 16.50
CA ASP A 527 10.99 -5.59 16.43
C ASP A 527 11.77 -5.67 15.12
N ALA A 528 12.19 -6.87 14.71
CA ALA A 528 12.87 -7.06 13.44
C ALA A 528 12.01 -6.63 12.25
N TYR A 529 10.72 -6.95 12.28
CA TYR A 529 9.75 -6.53 11.28
C TYR A 529 9.61 -5.00 11.24
N LEU A 530 9.55 -4.35 12.40
CA LEU A 530 9.55 -2.89 12.52
C LEU A 530 10.79 -2.27 11.87
N ARG A 531 11.97 -2.74 12.27
CA ARG A 531 13.26 -2.26 11.75
C ARG A 531 13.37 -2.40 10.24
N TRP A 532 12.75 -3.44 9.68
CA TRP A 532 12.78 -3.73 8.26
C TRP A 532 11.85 -2.81 7.44
N HIS A 533 10.58 -2.72 7.82
CA HIS A 533 9.56 -2.08 6.97
C HIS A 533 9.24 -0.64 7.36
N PHE A 534 9.52 -0.24 8.60
CA PHE A 534 8.99 1.00 9.18
C PHE A 534 10.07 1.97 9.66
N LEU A 535 11.32 1.51 9.83
CA LEU A 535 12.45 2.38 10.18
C LEU A 535 13.35 2.66 8.98
N PRO A 536 14.17 3.72 9.03
CA PRO A 536 15.21 3.95 8.03
C PRO A 536 16.18 2.76 7.94
N ALA A 537 16.73 2.49 6.75
CA ALA A 537 17.60 1.33 6.49
C ALA A 537 18.83 1.20 7.43
N GLY A 538 19.27 2.29 8.08
CA GLY A 538 20.34 2.25 9.09
C GLY A 538 19.97 1.52 10.39
N TYR A 539 18.69 1.16 10.58
CA TYR A 539 18.19 0.45 11.75
C TYR A 539 18.15 -1.07 11.58
N THR A 540 18.25 -1.61 10.38
CA THR A 540 18.08 -3.05 10.12
C THR A 540 19.03 -3.93 10.94
N GLU A 541 20.24 -3.46 11.25
CA GLU A 541 21.25 -4.21 12.02
C GLU A 541 21.30 -3.84 13.51
N LYS A 542 20.39 -2.98 14.00
CA LYS A 542 20.34 -2.60 15.41
C LYS A 542 19.71 -3.69 16.25
N ASP A 543 20.21 -3.83 17.47
CA ASP A 543 19.67 -4.78 18.44
C ASP A 543 18.41 -4.24 19.13
N PHE A 544 17.67 -5.17 19.75
CA PHE A 544 16.43 -4.86 20.44
C PHE A 544 16.62 -3.81 21.57
N PRO A 545 17.64 -3.88 22.46
CA PRO A 545 17.85 -2.86 23.49
C PRO A 545 18.01 -1.45 22.92
N THR A 546 18.75 -1.29 21.82
CA THR A 546 18.90 0.00 21.14
C THR A 546 17.57 0.54 20.62
N ILE A 547 16.73 -0.32 20.02
CA ILE A 547 15.41 0.11 19.53
C ILE A 547 14.47 0.41 20.70
N ASN A 548 14.55 -0.35 21.79
CA ASN A 548 13.75 -0.13 22.98
C ASN A 548 14.04 1.24 23.62
N GLU A 549 15.32 1.58 23.81
CA GLU A 549 15.73 2.89 24.32
C GLU A 549 15.26 4.03 23.40
N ARG A 550 15.30 3.83 22.08
CA ARG A 550 14.93 4.87 21.12
C ARG A 550 13.42 5.01 20.95
N PHE A 551 12.68 3.93 20.87
CA PHE A 551 11.29 3.99 20.41
C PHE A 551 10.32 3.44 21.44
N TYR A 552 10.58 2.26 22.01
CA TYR A 552 9.57 1.55 22.81
C TYR A 552 9.42 2.11 24.23
N SER A 553 10.48 2.70 24.78
CA SER A 553 10.47 3.32 26.12
C SER A 553 9.90 4.74 26.14
N LEU A 554 9.65 5.34 24.97
CA LEU A 554 9.02 6.66 24.89
C LEU A 554 7.60 6.62 25.47
N LYS A 555 7.12 7.73 26.00
CA LYS A 555 5.70 7.86 26.38
C LYS A 555 4.88 8.21 25.16
N ALA A 556 3.68 7.65 25.06
CA ALA A 556 2.69 7.99 24.05
C ALA A 556 1.34 8.26 24.71
N LYS A 557 0.73 9.41 24.41
CA LYS A 557 -0.65 9.73 24.81
C LYS A 557 -1.61 9.13 23.79
N LEU A 558 -2.59 8.37 24.27
CA LEU A 558 -3.70 7.85 23.49
C LEU A 558 -4.91 8.75 23.71
N LYS A 559 -5.51 9.22 22.63
CA LYS A 559 -6.76 9.99 22.63
C LYS A 559 -7.74 9.33 21.67
N GLN A 560 -8.92 8.97 22.16
CA GLN A 560 -9.97 8.44 21.31
C GLN A 560 -10.65 9.56 20.52
N GLU A 561 -10.65 9.42 19.19
CA GLU A 561 -11.44 10.25 18.29
C GLU A 561 -12.61 9.44 17.73
N LYS A 562 -13.46 10.10 16.92
CA LYS A 562 -14.66 9.49 16.34
C LYS A 562 -14.33 8.30 15.44
N THR A 563 -13.30 8.43 14.60
CA THR A 563 -12.96 7.46 13.54
C THR A 563 -11.60 6.79 13.74
N TYR A 564 -10.79 7.27 14.67
CA TYR A 564 -9.44 6.77 14.94
C TYR A 564 -9.05 6.93 16.41
N ILE A 565 -7.93 6.32 16.81
CA ILE A 565 -7.23 6.53 18.08
C ILE A 565 -5.93 7.25 17.74
N LEU A 566 -5.80 8.48 18.24
CA LEU A 566 -4.59 9.27 18.10
C LEU A 566 -3.55 8.78 19.11
N VAL A 567 -2.40 8.36 18.62
CA VAL A 567 -1.22 7.98 19.40
C VAL A 567 -0.17 9.09 19.21
N SER A 568 0.03 9.92 20.24
CA SER A 568 0.97 11.05 20.20
C SER A 568 2.17 10.76 21.09
N PHE A 569 3.34 10.54 20.50
CA PHE A 569 4.58 10.38 21.24
C PHE A 569 4.97 11.67 21.97
N GLN A 570 5.66 11.53 23.11
CA GLN A 570 6.11 12.66 23.92
C GLN A 570 7.63 12.57 24.13
N PRO A 571 8.45 12.71 23.07
CA PRO A 571 9.89 12.72 23.20
C PRO A 571 10.37 13.94 24.00
N LEU A 572 11.53 13.82 24.67
CA LEU A 572 12.16 14.94 25.37
C LEU A 572 12.60 16.02 24.38
N SER A 573 12.69 17.28 24.84
CA SER A 573 13.25 18.36 24.01
C SER A 573 14.68 18.02 23.56
N GLY A 574 14.96 18.19 22.26
CA GLY A 574 16.26 17.84 21.68
C GLY A 574 16.45 16.34 21.40
N TYR A 575 15.38 15.56 21.38
CA TYR A 575 15.45 14.12 21.11
C TYR A 575 16.16 13.80 19.79
N ALA A 576 17.31 13.12 19.87
CA ALA A 576 18.23 12.92 18.74
C ALA A 576 17.61 12.12 17.56
N PHE A 577 16.60 11.30 17.83
CA PHE A 577 15.98 10.40 16.85
C PHE A 577 14.58 10.85 16.41
N LEU A 578 14.24 12.13 16.61
CA LEU A 578 12.92 12.69 16.29
C LEU A 578 12.50 12.40 14.84
N LYS A 579 13.39 12.66 13.87
CA LYS A 579 13.11 12.42 12.44
C LYS A 579 12.86 10.95 12.10
N ASP A 580 13.55 10.05 12.80
CA ASP A 580 13.38 8.61 12.58
C ASP A 580 12.05 8.13 13.17
N LEU A 581 11.63 8.70 14.31
CA LEU A 581 10.31 8.46 14.90
C LEU A 581 9.18 9.01 14.02
N GLU A 582 9.32 10.23 13.49
CA GLU A 582 8.38 10.81 12.52
C GLU A 582 8.26 9.95 11.26
N TYR A 583 9.39 9.43 10.77
CA TYR A 583 9.42 8.48 9.66
C TYR A 583 8.64 7.20 10.00
N ALA A 584 8.86 6.62 11.18
CA ALA A 584 8.15 5.43 11.64
C ALA A 584 6.63 5.66 11.74
N CYS A 585 6.21 6.75 12.40
CA CYS A 585 4.80 7.12 12.55
C CYS A 585 4.11 7.23 11.19
N ARG A 586 4.73 7.94 10.24
CA ARG A 586 4.23 8.07 8.87
C ARG A 586 4.11 6.70 8.18
N ARG A 587 5.16 5.86 8.23
CA ARG A 587 5.15 4.55 7.59
C ARG A 587 4.06 3.62 8.14
N ILE A 588 3.80 3.71 9.44
CA ILE A 588 2.75 2.93 10.12
C ILE A 588 1.37 3.47 9.75
N ASN A 589 1.17 4.79 9.70
CA ASN A 589 -0.12 5.37 9.31
C ASN A 589 -0.54 4.92 7.90
N GLU A 590 0.41 4.80 6.97
CA GLU A 590 0.14 4.33 5.61
C GLU A 590 -0.37 2.88 5.52
N ARG A 591 -0.26 2.10 6.62
CA ARG A 591 -0.81 0.74 6.73
C ARG A 591 -2.26 0.69 7.19
N GLU A 592 -2.86 1.82 7.56
CA GLU A 592 -4.27 1.91 7.97
C GLU A 592 -4.68 0.87 9.04
N ILE A 593 -3.83 0.65 10.05
CA ILE A 593 -4.02 -0.41 11.05
C ILE A 593 -5.33 -0.19 11.82
N VAL A 594 -6.20 -1.20 11.80
CA VAL A 594 -7.47 -1.22 12.54
C VAL A 594 -7.44 -2.38 13.54
N PRO A 595 -7.35 -2.13 14.86
CA PRO A 595 -7.45 -3.14 15.90
C PRO A 595 -8.86 -3.76 15.97
N SER A 596 -9.05 -4.68 16.91
CA SER A 596 -10.35 -5.35 17.15
C SER A 596 -11.49 -4.40 17.53
N ASP A 597 -11.19 -3.21 18.04
CA ASP A 597 -12.17 -2.17 18.37
C ASP A 597 -12.74 -1.44 17.15
N GLY A 598 -12.22 -1.70 15.94
CA GLY A 598 -12.68 -1.11 14.69
C GLY A 598 -12.21 0.32 14.44
N LYS A 599 -11.43 0.94 15.36
CA LYS A 599 -10.93 2.31 15.20
C LYS A 599 -9.50 2.30 14.67
N ARG A 600 -9.23 3.04 13.60
CA ARG A 600 -7.87 3.12 13.03
C ARG A 600 -6.88 3.68 14.05
N LEU A 601 -5.66 3.15 14.12
CA LEU A 601 -4.56 3.79 14.86
C LEU A 601 -3.92 4.90 14.00
N TRP A 602 -3.72 6.08 14.59
CA TRP A 602 -3.04 7.21 13.95
C TRP A 602 -1.89 7.72 14.80
N PHE A 603 -0.67 7.58 14.30
CA PHE A 603 0.57 7.93 15.00
C PHE A 603 1.03 9.34 14.67
N SER A 604 1.46 10.07 15.70
CA SER A 604 1.97 11.44 15.65
C SER A 604 3.08 11.62 16.69
N VAL A 605 3.89 12.65 16.54
CA VAL A 605 4.97 13.02 17.48
C VAL A 605 4.70 14.40 18.07
#